data_AF-A0A9X2IDI6-F1
#
_entry.id   AF-A0A9X2IDI6-F1
#
_cell.length_a   1.000
_cell.length_b   1.000
_cell.length_c   1.000
_cell.angle_alpha   90.00
_cell.angle_beta   90.00
_cell.angle_gamma   90.00
#
_symmetry.space_group_name_H-M   'P 1'
#
loop_
_entity.id
_entity.type
_entity.pdbx_description
1 polymer ?
#
loop_
_entity_poly.entity_id
_entity_poly.type
_entity_poly.pdbx_seq_one_letter_code
_entity_poly.pdbx_strand_id
1 'polypeptide(L)'
;MHNTHDEKYEAAWENGDYGASEEFVQKAANEIERNLDDKLGLQIISIRLQKDLIEKLKILAKESGLGYQPFIRLLLTKYVCEQSEKSNIFSEIQNDKSKDINYIIEKSKF
;
A
#
# COMPACT_ATOMS: atom_id res chain seq x y z
N MET A 1 -2.60 -39.52 -16.11
CA MET A 1 -3.18 -38.46 -15.28
C MET A 1 -2.89 -38.84 -13.83
N HIS A 2 -1.86 -38.25 -13.22
CA HIS A 2 -1.55 -38.49 -11.80
C HIS A 2 -2.45 -37.58 -10.98
N ASN A 3 -3.28 -38.17 -10.10
CA ASN A 3 -4.11 -37.43 -9.16
C ASN A 3 -3.22 -36.69 -8.16
N THR A 4 -3.25 -35.36 -8.22
CA THR A 4 -2.43 -34.43 -7.42
C THR A 4 -3.09 -33.99 -6.11
N HIS A 5 -4.03 -34.77 -5.57
CA HIS A 5 -4.65 -34.54 -4.25
C HIS A 5 -4.60 -35.87 -3.47
N ASP A 6 -3.43 -36.18 -2.93
CA ASP A 6 -3.34 -37.20 -1.88
C ASP A 6 -3.72 -36.49 -0.58
N GLU A 7 -4.88 -36.82 -0.02
CA GLU A 7 -5.43 -36.22 1.22
C GLU A 7 -4.41 -36.27 2.38
N LYS A 8 -3.49 -37.22 2.31
CA LYS A 8 -2.37 -37.37 3.23
C LYS A 8 -1.38 -36.20 3.20
N TYR A 9 -1.09 -35.63 2.01
CA TYR A 9 -0.16 -34.49 1.90
C TYR A 9 -0.79 -33.20 2.44
N GLU A 10 -2.08 -32.97 2.17
CA GLU A 10 -2.81 -31.80 2.69
C GLU A 10 -2.93 -31.86 4.22
N ALA A 11 -3.28 -33.02 4.78
CA ALA A 11 -3.39 -33.20 6.22
C ALA A 11 -2.07 -32.95 6.97
N ALA A 12 -0.93 -33.26 6.35
CA ALA A 12 0.38 -33.05 6.96
C ALA A 12 0.80 -31.56 7.02
N TRP A 13 0.32 -30.72 6.09
CA TRP A 13 0.48 -29.26 6.20
C TRP A 13 -0.44 -28.66 7.25
N GLU A 14 -1.72 -29.07 7.26
CA GLU A 14 -2.73 -28.57 8.21
C GLU A 14 -2.42 -28.95 9.67
N ASN A 15 -1.86 -30.14 9.89
CA ASN A 15 -1.44 -30.60 11.22
C ASN A 15 -0.08 -30.00 11.66
N GLY A 16 0.61 -29.28 10.77
CA GLY A 16 1.93 -28.70 11.02
C GLY A 16 3.07 -29.72 11.02
N ASP A 17 2.86 -30.96 10.57
CA ASP A 17 3.92 -31.96 10.42
C ASP A 17 4.98 -31.52 9.39
N TYR A 18 4.59 -30.67 8.43
CA TYR A 18 5.49 -30.01 7.49
C TYR A 18 5.68 -28.53 7.82
N GLY A 19 6.93 -28.06 7.74
CA GLY A 19 7.29 -26.65 7.88
C GLY A 19 7.37 -26.13 9.31
N ALA A 20 6.92 -26.88 10.32
CA ALA A 20 7.01 -26.48 11.73
C ALA A 20 8.26 -26.99 12.46
N SER A 21 9.10 -27.82 11.83
CA SER A 21 10.35 -28.29 12.44
C SER A 21 11.32 -27.12 12.64
N GLU A 22 11.84 -26.97 13.86
CA GLU A 22 12.77 -25.90 14.23
C GLU A 22 14.02 -25.86 13.34
N GLU A 23 14.44 -26.99 12.79
CA GLU A 23 15.59 -27.11 11.86
C GLU A 23 15.42 -26.31 10.55
N PHE A 24 14.18 -26.03 10.14
CA PHE A 24 13.87 -25.26 8.93
C PHE A 24 13.46 -23.81 9.23
N VAL A 25 13.41 -23.42 10.52
CA VAL A 25 13.05 -22.07 10.95
C VAL A 25 14.32 -21.26 11.16
N GLN A 26 14.68 -20.43 10.18
CA GLN A 26 15.78 -19.48 10.31
C GLN A 26 15.31 -18.07 9.99
N LYS A 27 15.70 -17.10 10.83
CA LYS A 27 15.50 -15.68 10.51
C LYS A 27 16.28 -15.36 9.23
N ALA A 28 15.61 -14.73 8.27
CA ALA A 28 16.26 -14.24 7.06
C ALA A 28 17.41 -13.28 7.42
N ALA A 29 18.49 -13.33 6.65
CA ALA A 29 19.56 -12.35 6.78
C ALA A 29 19.02 -10.95 6.42
N ASN A 30 19.52 -9.92 7.09
CA ASN A 30 19.11 -8.53 6.84
C ASN A 30 19.29 -8.10 5.37
N GLU A 31 20.21 -8.72 4.64
CA GLU A 31 20.40 -8.49 3.20
C GLU A 31 19.21 -9.00 2.38
N ILE A 32 18.65 -10.15 2.74
CA ILE A 32 17.48 -10.72 2.07
C ILE A 32 16.26 -9.83 2.31
N GLU A 33 16.06 -9.36 3.55
CA GLU A 33 14.98 -8.41 3.88
C GLU A 33 15.10 -7.11 3.07
N ARG A 34 16.31 -6.52 2.99
CA ARG A 34 16.54 -5.31 2.19
C ARG A 34 16.29 -5.52 0.69
N ASN A 35 16.79 -6.62 0.12
CA ASN A 35 16.59 -6.92 -1.30
C ASN A 35 15.10 -7.13 -1.62
N LEU A 36 14.34 -7.73 -0.69
CA LEU A 36 12.90 -7.86 -0.80
C LEU A 36 12.20 -6.50 -0.79
N ASP A 37 12.54 -5.63 0.17
CA ASP A 37 12.01 -4.27 0.23
C ASP A 37 12.31 -3.49 -1.05
N ASP A 38 13.54 -3.54 -1.55
CA ASP A 38 13.96 -2.86 -2.79
C ASP A 38 13.16 -3.37 -4.01
N LYS A 39 12.99 -4.70 -4.13
CA LYS A 39 12.21 -5.31 -5.22
C LYS A 39 10.73 -4.93 -5.18
N LEU A 40 10.19 -4.72 -3.99
CA LEU A 40 8.81 -4.29 -3.78
C LEU A 40 8.64 -2.77 -3.79
N GLY A 41 9.73 -2.00 -3.95
CA GLY A 41 9.72 -0.54 -3.87
C GLY A 41 9.31 -0.01 -2.50
N LEU A 42 9.57 -0.78 -1.44
CA LEU A 42 9.24 -0.43 -0.06
C LEU A 42 10.39 0.32 0.58
N GLN A 43 10.06 1.36 1.34
CA GLN A 43 11.02 2.10 2.14
C GLN A 43 10.54 2.18 3.57
N ILE A 44 11.41 1.81 4.52
CA ILE A 44 11.17 2.03 5.94
C ILE A 44 11.24 3.53 6.20
N ILE A 45 10.16 4.08 6.74
CA ILE A 45 10.11 5.45 7.23
C ILE A 45 10.18 5.47 8.75
N SER A 46 10.98 6.37 9.30
CA SER A 46 10.99 6.66 10.73
C SER A 46 10.38 8.05 10.95
N ILE A 47 9.20 8.08 11.56
CA ILE A 47 8.46 9.31 11.84
C ILE A 47 8.19 9.44 13.34
N ARG A 48 8.32 10.66 13.87
CA ARG A 48 7.97 10.97 15.26
C ARG A 48 6.54 11.50 15.32
N LEU A 49 5.68 10.83 16.09
CA LEU A 49 4.30 11.22 16.31
C LEU A 49 4.04 11.44 17.80
N GLN A 50 3.06 12.28 18.12
CA GLN A 50 2.60 12.48 19.49
C GLN A 50 1.98 11.18 20.02
N LYS A 51 2.21 10.85 21.31
CA LYS A 51 1.70 9.61 21.93
C LYS A 51 0.16 9.52 21.86
N ASP A 52 -0.52 10.62 22.15
CA ASP A 52 -1.98 10.71 22.08
C ASP A 52 -2.52 10.41 20.67
N LEU A 53 -1.83 10.91 19.64
CA LEU A 53 -2.19 10.63 18.26
C LEU A 53 -2.03 9.14 17.91
N ILE A 54 -0.94 8.51 18.35
CA ILE A 54 -0.70 7.07 18.12
C ILE A 54 -1.82 6.24 18.75
N GLU A 55 -2.23 6.54 19.98
CA GLU A 55 -3.29 5.80 20.65
C GLU A 55 -4.64 5.97 19.96
N LYS A 56 -5.00 7.20 19.55
CA LYS A 56 -6.21 7.44 18.75
C LYS A 56 -6.20 6.66 17.43
N LEU A 57 -5.09 6.66 16.72
CA LEU A 57 -4.95 5.92 15.46
C LEU A 57 -5.09 4.40 15.65
N LYS A 58 -4.58 3.84 16.76
CA LYS A 58 -4.77 2.41 17.09
C LYS A 58 -6.24 2.08 17.34
N ILE A 59 -6.97 2.95 18.05
CA ILE A 59 -8.40 2.76 18.30
C ILE A 59 -9.17 2.74 16.97
N LEU A 60 -8.93 3.72 16.10
CA LEU A 60 -9.55 3.80 14.76
C LEU A 60 -9.20 2.59 13.88
N ALA A 61 -7.95 2.12 13.94
CA ALA A 61 -7.53 0.92 13.23
C ALA A 61 -8.34 -0.31 13.68
N LYS A 62 -8.52 -0.48 15.00
CA LYS A 62 -9.30 -1.58 15.57
C LYS A 62 -10.78 -1.50 15.16
N GLU A 63 -11.37 -0.31 15.15
CA GLU A 63 -12.75 -0.10 14.66
C GLU A 63 -12.89 -0.45 13.18
N SER A 64 -11.84 -0.22 12.38
CA SER A 64 -11.79 -0.57 10.95
C SER A 64 -11.44 -2.05 10.71
N GLY A 65 -11.23 -2.86 11.76
CA GLY A 65 -10.80 -4.25 11.66
C GLY A 65 -9.36 -4.46 11.16
N LEU A 66 -8.54 -3.40 11.18
CA LEU A 66 -7.16 -3.41 10.68
C LEU A 66 -6.14 -3.28 11.81
N GLY A 67 -4.94 -3.82 11.58
CA GLY A 67 -3.78 -3.49 12.41
C GLY A 67 -3.36 -2.03 12.23
N TYR A 68 -2.64 -1.48 13.21
CA TYR A 68 -2.15 -0.10 13.18
C TYR A 68 -1.31 0.21 11.92
N GLN A 69 -0.29 -0.60 11.62
CA GLN A 69 0.58 -0.36 10.47
C GLN A 69 -0.16 -0.42 9.12
N PRO A 70 -1.01 -1.44 8.84
CA PRO A 70 -1.88 -1.44 7.65
C PRO A 70 -2.78 -0.21 7.56
N PHE A 71 -3.37 0.21 8.68
CA PHE A 71 -4.25 1.38 8.73
C PHE A 71 -3.52 2.68 8.40
N ILE A 72 -2.32 2.89 8.95
CA ILE A 72 -1.50 4.08 8.63
C ILE A 72 -1.10 4.10 7.15
N ARG A 73 -0.69 2.95 6.60
CA ARG A 73 -0.38 2.84 5.16
C ARG A 73 -1.59 3.24 4.32
N LEU A 74 -2.77 2.69 4.64
CA LEU A 74 -4.02 3.02 3.95
C LEU A 74 -4.36 4.51 4.03
N LEU A 75 -4.23 5.11 5.21
CA LEU A 75 -4.53 6.53 5.43
C LEU A 75 -3.64 7.42 4.58
N LEU A 76 -2.32 7.15 4.56
CA LEU A 76 -1.36 7.91 3.76
C LEU A 76 -1.62 7.72 2.25
N THR A 77 -1.87 6.49 1.81
CA THR A 77 -2.19 6.20 0.41
C THR A 77 -3.48 6.92 -0.01
N LYS A 78 -4.55 6.80 0.78
CA LYS A 78 -5.85 7.44 0.50
C LYS A 78 -5.70 8.95 0.41
N TYR A 79 -4.97 9.56 1.35
CA TYR A 79 -4.72 10.99 1.34
C TYR A 79 -3.99 11.41 0.05
N VAL A 80 -2.92 10.70 -0.35
CA VAL A 80 -2.20 11.01 -1.60
C VAL A 80 -3.11 10.84 -2.82
N CYS A 81 -3.87 9.75 -2.91
CA CYS A 81 -4.81 9.51 -4.02
C CYS A 81 -5.81 10.66 -4.15
N GLU A 82 -6.50 11.01 -3.05
CA GLU A 82 -7.51 12.08 -3.03
C GLU A 82 -6.93 13.45 -3.42
N GLN A 83 -5.69 13.76 -3.03
CA GLN A 83 -5.05 15.03 -3.40
C GLN A 83 -4.49 15.00 -4.83
N SER A 84 -3.99 13.86 -5.29
CA SER A 84 -3.47 13.69 -6.66
C SER A 84 -4.58 13.81 -7.71
N GLU A 85 -5.76 13.25 -7.41
CA GLU A 85 -6.96 13.42 -8.23
C GLU A 85 -7.37 14.88 -8.28
N LYS A 86 -7.40 15.58 -7.13
CA LYS A 86 -7.65 17.01 -7.09
C LYS A 86 -6.63 17.80 -7.90
N SER A 87 -5.34 17.47 -7.85
CA SER A 87 -4.33 18.18 -8.64
C SER A 87 -4.46 17.92 -10.14
N ASN A 88 -4.81 16.69 -10.54
CA ASN A 88 -5.07 16.35 -11.94
C ASN A 88 -6.29 17.12 -12.46
N ILE A 89 -7.39 17.11 -11.70
CA ILE A 89 -8.59 17.89 -12.00
C ILE A 89 -8.27 19.40 -12.06
N PHE A 90 -7.47 19.92 -11.13
CA PHE A 90 -7.08 21.34 -11.13
C PHE A 90 -6.22 21.68 -12.35
N SER A 91 -5.33 20.78 -12.76
CA SER A 91 -4.50 20.94 -13.95
C SER A 91 -5.33 20.84 -15.25
N GLU A 92 -6.31 19.95 -15.32
CA GLU A 92 -7.23 19.84 -16.45
C GLU A 92 -8.12 21.08 -16.57
N ILE A 93 -8.68 21.57 -15.46
CA ILE A 93 -9.50 22.80 -15.43
C ILE A 93 -8.68 24.02 -15.86
N GLN A 94 -7.42 24.16 -15.42
CA GLN A 94 -6.56 25.27 -15.88
C GLN A 94 -6.24 25.17 -17.37
N ASN A 95 -5.99 23.96 -17.87
CA ASN A 95 -5.66 23.74 -19.27
C ASN A 95 -6.87 23.99 -20.18
N ASP A 96 -8.09 23.62 -19.73
CA ASP A 96 -9.33 23.84 -20.47
C ASP A 96 -9.71 25.33 -20.54
N LYS A 97 -9.62 26.05 -19.41
CA LYS A 97 -9.83 27.51 -19.41
C LYS A 97 -8.79 28.27 -20.26
N SER A 98 -7.55 27.77 -20.30
CA SER A 98 -6.51 28.36 -21.15
C SER A 98 -6.79 28.16 -22.64
N LYS A 99 -7.37 27.02 -23.02
CA LYS A 99 -7.81 26.76 -24.41
C LYS A 99 -8.98 27.65 -24.81
N ASP A 100 -9.98 27.82 -23.94
CA ASP A 100 -11.12 28.71 -24.20
C ASP A 100 -10.69 30.17 -24.38
N ILE A 101 -9.78 30.65 -23.53
CA ILE A 101 -9.25 32.02 -23.64
C ILE A 101 -8.46 32.20 -24.94
N ASN A 102 -7.62 31.23 -25.30
CA ASN A 102 -6.86 31.29 -26.55
C ASN A 102 -7.78 31.24 -27.79
N TYR A 103 -8.83 30.42 -27.75
CA TYR A 103 -9.85 30.36 -28.81
C TYR A 103 -10.59 31.70 -28.98
N ILE A 104 -10.94 32.37 -27.88
CA ILE A 104 -11.58 33.69 -27.92
C ILE A 104 -10.63 34.76 -28.49
N ILE A 105 -9.36 34.73 -28.10
CA ILE A 105 -8.33 35.66 -28.60
C ILE A 105 -8.10 35.47 -30.11
N GLU A 106 -8.05 34.24 -30.60
CA GLU A 106 -7.89 33.97 -32.04
C GLU A 106 -9.10 34.43 -32.85
N LYS A 107 -10.32 34.24 -32.34
CA LYS A 107 -11.55 34.62 -33.04
C LYS A 107 -11.80 36.12 -33.06
N SER A 108 -11.23 36.86 -32.10
CA SER A 108 -11.32 38.33 -32.03
C SER A 108 -10.27 39.05 -32.90
N LYS A 109 -9.34 38.32 -33.54
CA LYS A 109 -8.34 38.86 -34.47
C LYS A 109 -8.82 38.96 -35.92
N PHE A 110 -10.08 38.61 -36.19
CA PHE A 110 -10.74 38.73 -37.50
C PHE A 110 -11.94 39.67 -37.42
#